data_AF-A0A537CFZ3-F1
#
_entry.id   AF-A0A537CFZ3-F1
#
_cell.length_a   1.000
_cell.length_b   1.000
_cell.length_c   1.000
_cell.angle_alpha   90.00
_cell.angle_beta   90.00
_cell.angle_gamma   90.00
#
_symmetry.space_group_name_H-M   'P 1'
#
loop_
_entity.id
_entity.type
_entity.pdbx_description
1 polymer ?
#
loop_
_entity_poly.entity_id
_entity_poly.type
_entity_poly.pdbx_seq_one_letter_code
_entity_poly.pdbx_strand_id
1 'polypeptide(L)'
;SSNGVIVAFQEYVEAVTLRKVARGEGIVSMAESGADHRSYVLGLLDAVGEFRRMALNSLRKGDVGKAEKLLDSMEGVYDDLQTLEHTSIVPTFRVKMDAARRIIETTRGDVVTEVRRFSLEQALDRLGKRIEDH
;
A
#
# COMPACT_ATOMS: atom_id res chain seq x y z
N SER A 1 -2.32 25.91 11.94
CA SER A 1 -3.37 25.60 10.96
C SER A 1 -4.66 25.23 11.68
N SER A 2 -5.83 25.66 11.18
CA SER A 2 -7.12 25.14 11.68
C SER A 2 -7.16 23.62 11.51
N ASN A 3 -7.85 22.90 12.39
CA ASN A 3 -7.98 21.45 12.30
C ASN A 3 -8.53 20.98 10.94
N GLY A 4 -9.45 21.76 10.35
CA GLY A 4 -9.99 21.46 9.02
C GLY A 4 -8.98 21.57 7.88
N VAL A 5 -7.99 22.47 8.00
CA VAL A 5 -6.93 22.63 6.99
C VAL A 5 -5.98 21.43 7.02
N ILE A 6 -5.67 20.92 8.22
CA ILE A 6 -4.84 19.72 8.38
C ILE A 6 -5.52 18.51 7.74
N VAL A 7 -6.81 18.30 8.01
CA VAL A 7 -7.58 17.19 7.43
C VAL A 7 -7.64 17.31 5.91
N ALA A 8 -7.89 18.51 5.36
CA ALA A 8 -7.92 18.71 3.92
C ALA A 8 -6.59 18.38 3.23
N PHE A 9 -5.45 18.79 3.81
CA PHE A 9 -4.14 18.44 3.27
C PHE A 9 -3.82 16.95 3.43
N GLN A 10 -4.28 16.33 4.52
CA GLN A 10 -4.14 14.89 4.74
C GLN A 10 -4.85 14.09 3.64
N GLU A 11 -6.13 14.37 3.41
CA GLU A 11 -6.95 13.73 2.36
C GLU A 11 -6.37 14.00 0.97
N TYR A 12 -5.85 15.21 0.74
CA TYR A 12 -5.19 15.56 -0.52
C TYR A 12 -3.92 14.71 -0.74
N VAL A 13 -3.06 14.59 0.26
CA VAL A 13 -1.82 13.77 0.18
C VAL A 13 -2.16 12.32 -0.09
N GLU A 14 -3.15 11.77 0.62
CA GLU A 14 -3.64 10.41 0.41
C GLU A 14 -4.13 10.21 -1.04
N ALA A 15 -5.06 11.05 -1.50
CA ALA A 15 -5.68 10.91 -2.82
C ALA A 15 -4.67 11.06 -3.97
N VAL A 16 -3.73 12.00 -3.86
CA VAL A 16 -2.69 12.20 -4.87
C VAL A 16 -1.71 11.02 -4.88
N THR A 17 -1.30 10.55 -3.70
CA THR A 17 -0.42 9.38 -3.56
C THR A 17 -1.05 8.14 -4.21
N LEU A 18 -2.32 7.87 -3.91
CA LEU A 18 -3.06 6.76 -4.51
C LEU A 18 -3.10 6.85 -6.04
N ARG A 19 -3.36 8.05 -6.57
CA ARG A 19 -3.39 8.28 -8.02
C ARG A 19 -2.01 8.03 -8.65
N LYS A 20 -0.94 8.56 -8.06
CA LYS A 20 0.42 8.41 -8.60
C LYS A 20 0.84 6.93 -8.58
N VAL A 21 0.65 6.23 -7.47
CA VAL A 21 0.95 4.79 -7.37
C VAL A 21 0.11 3.97 -8.35
N ALA A 22 -1.17 4.28 -8.51
CA ALA A 22 -2.02 3.60 -9.50
C ALA A 22 -1.53 3.77 -10.95
N ARG A 23 -0.74 4.82 -11.23
CA ARG A 23 -0.12 5.12 -12.53
C ARG A 23 1.35 4.70 -12.62
N GLY A 24 1.95 4.17 -11.55
CA GLY A 24 3.37 3.85 -11.49
C GLY A 24 4.28 5.08 -11.36
N GLU A 25 3.75 6.22 -10.91
CA GLU A 25 4.47 7.50 -10.74
C GLU A 25 5.08 7.66 -9.34
N GLY A 26 4.99 6.64 -8.48
CA GLY A 26 5.50 6.66 -7.10
C GLY A 26 4.63 7.43 -6.11
N ILE A 27 5.22 7.89 -5.01
CA ILE A 27 4.56 8.63 -3.93
C ILE A 27 4.64 10.14 -4.20
N VAL A 28 3.68 10.93 -3.73
CA VAL A 28 3.76 12.40 -3.81
C VAL A 28 4.83 12.89 -2.84
N SER A 29 5.72 13.80 -3.25
CA SER A 29 6.68 14.36 -2.29
C SER A 29 6.03 15.43 -1.41
N MET A 30 6.61 15.71 -0.23
CA MET A 30 6.10 16.76 0.64
C MET A 30 6.10 18.12 -0.07
N ALA A 31 7.18 18.43 -0.79
CA ALA A 31 7.31 19.66 -1.58
C ALA A 31 6.25 19.77 -2.69
N GLU A 32 5.95 18.67 -3.39
CA GLU A 32 4.88 18.61 -4.39
C GLU A 32 3.50 18.84 -3.77
N SER A 33 3.25 18.28 -2.59
CA SER A 33 1.94 18.37 -1.95
C SER A 33 1.65 19.74 -1.34
N GLY A 34 2.69 20.51 -0.99
CA GLY A 34 2.57 21.75 -0.21
C GLY A 34 2.03 21.55 1.21
N ALA A 35 1.87 20.29 1.66
CA ALA A 35 1.36 19.96 2.98
C ALA A 35 2.45 20.17 4.05
N ASP A 36 2.02 20.53 5.27
CA ASP A 36 2.92 20.51 6.42
C ASP A 36 3.30 19.07 6.80
N HIS A 37 4.38 18.93 7.58
CA HIS A 37 4.91 17.62 8.01
C HIS A 37 3.84 16.72 8.61
N ARG A 38 2.95 17.27 9.43
CA ARG A 38 1.91 16.52 10.12
C ARG A 38 0.88 15.98 9.12
N SER A 39 0.36 16.84 8.25
CA SER A 39 -0.67 16.48 7.27
C SER A 39 -0.14 15.49 6.25
N TYR A 40 1.11 15.69 5.81
CA TYR A 40 1.79 14.78 4.89
C TYR A 40 1.98 13.38 5.47
N VAL A 41 2.56 13.27 6.67
CA VAL A 41 2.80 11.99 7.34
C VAL A 41 1.48 11.25 7.60
N LEU A 42 0.45 11.96 8.08
CA LEU A 42 -0.84 11.33 8.32
C LEU A 42 -1.51 10.87 7.02
N GLY A 43 -1.39 11.63 5.93
CA GLY A 43 -1.94 11.26 4.63
C GLY A 43 -1.26 10.03 4.04
N LEU A 44 0.05 9.89 4.20
CA LEU A 44 0.77 8.68 3.81
C LEU A 44 0.35 7.46 4.63
N LEU A 45 0.16 7.61 5.93
CA LEU A 45 -0.30 6.51 6.79
C LEU A 45 -1.71 6.05 6.44
N ASP A 46 -2.60 6.97 6.07
CA ASP A 46 -3.96 6.62 5.64
C ASP A 46 -3.93 5.97 4.24
N ALA A 47 -3.02 6.40 3.35
CA ALA A 47 -2.82 5.77 2.04
C ALA A 47 -2.41 4.29 2.12
N VAL A 48 -1.71 3.85 3.18
CA VAL A 48 -1.38 2.42 3.40
C VAL A 48 -2.64 1.56 3.48
N GLY A 49 -3.71 2.05 4.12
CA GLY A 49 -4.99 1.35 4.19
C GLY A 49 -5.66 1.22 2.82
N GLU A 50 -5.60 2.28 2.01
CA GLU A 50 -6.15 2.29 0.66
C GLU A 50 -5.33 1.43 -0.32
N PHE A 51 -4.00 1.38 -0.17
CA PHE A 51 -3.16 0.44 -0.90
C PHE A 51 -3.53 -1.01 -0.61
N ARG A 52 -3.79 -1.37 0.65
CA ARG A 52 -4.33 -2.70 0.99
C ARG A 52 -5.64 -2.96 0.26
N ARG A 53 -6.57 -2.00 0.25
CA ARG A 53 -7.84 -2.15 -0.48
C ARG A 53 -7.62 -2.37 -1.98
N MET A 54 -6.66 -1.67 -2.59
CA MET A 54 -6.29 -1.86 -3.99
C MET A 54 -5.61 -3.21 -4.25
N ALA A 55 -4.75 -3.66 -3.33
CA ALA A 55 -4.05 -4.95 -3.43
C ALA A 55 -5.04 -6.10 -3.39
N LEU A 56 -5.94 -6.13 -2.40
CA LEU A 56 -7.01 -7.13 -2.31
C LEU A 56 -7.93 -7.14 -3.54
N ASN A 57 -8.24 -5.96 -4.08
CA ASN A 57 -9.01 -5.87 -5.33
C ASN A 57 -8.26 -6.41 -6.55
N SER A 58 -6.94 -6.32 -6.56
CA SER A 58 -6.09 -6.84 -7.64
C SER A 58 -5.97 -8.37 -7.53
N LEU A 59 -5.73 -8.89 -6.31
CA LEU A 59 -5.77 -10.32 -6.02
C LEU A 59 -7.11 -10.96 -6.42
N ARG A 60 -8.23 -10.33 -6.07
CA ARG A 60 -9.58 -10.79 -6.48
C ARG A 60 -9.75 -10.90 -8.00
N LYS A 61 -8.98 -10.15 -8.78
CA LYS A 61 -9.01 -10.16 -10.25
C LYS A 61 -7.92 -11.06 -10.86
N GLY A 62 -7.13 -11.76 -10.04
CA GLY A 62 -5.97 -12.55 -10.47
C GLY A 62 -4.75 -11.72 -10.86
N ASP A 63 -4.77 -10.40 -10.62
CA ASP A 63 -3.64 -9.51 -10.91
C ASP A 63 -2.67 -9.48 -9.73
N VAL A 64 -1.93 -10.58 -9.58
CA VAL A 64 -0.95 -10.79 -8.50
C VAL A 64 0.19 -9.78 -8.58
N GLY A 65 0.72 -9.52 -9.77
CA GLY A 65 1.84 -8.59 -9.96
C GLY A 65 1.50 -7.15 -9.56
N LYS A 66 0.25 -6.69 -9.77
CA LYS A 66 -0.19 -5.39 -9.24
C LYS A 66 -0.33 -5.39 -7.73
N ALA A 67 -0.80 -6.48 -7.13
CA ALA A 67 -0.90 -6.59 -5.68
C ALA A 67 0.48 -6.56 -5.01
N GLU A 68 1.48 -7.22 -5.60
CA GLU A 68 2.89 -7.17 -5.14
C GLU A 68 3.42 -5.74 -5.18
N LYS A 69 3.28 -5.02 -6.31
CA LYS A 69 3.72 -3.61 -6.42
C LYS A 69 3.07 -2.68 -5.39
N LEU A 70 1.80 -2.94 -5.06
CA LEU A 70 1.10 -2.18 -4.03
C LEU A 70 1.63 -2.50 -2.63
N LEU A 71 1.91 -3.77 -2.35
CA LEU A 71 2.58 -4.19 -1.11
C LEU A 71 3.95 -3.54 -0.99
N ASP A 72 4.78 -3.56 -2.04
CA ASP A 72 6.08 -2.89 -2.05
C ASP A 72 5.96 -1.39 -1.75
N SER A 73 4.93 -0.74 -2.31
CA SER A 73 4.67 0.68 -2.04
C SER A 73 4.28 0.92 -0.58
N MET A 74 3.50 0.01 0.04
CA MET A 74 3.15 0.09 1.45
C MET A 74 4.37 -0.08 2.35
N GLU A 75 5.24 -1.05 2.03
CA GLU A 75 6.50 -1.30 2.74
C GLU A 75 7.43 -0.09 2.63
N GLY A 76 7.59 0.49 1.44
CA GLY A 76 8.39 1.70 1.23
C GLY A 76 7.90 2.90 2.06
N VAL A 77 6.58 3.17 2.07
CA VAL A 77 6.01 4.22 2.93
C VAL A 77 6.33 3.97 4.39
N TYR A 78 6.18 2.72 4.84
CA TYR A 78 6.41 2.35 6.23
C TYR A 78 7.88 2.54 6.63
N ASP A 79 8.80 2.06 5.82
CA ASP A 79 10.24 2.16 6.07
C ASP A 79 10.70 3.62 6.11
N ASP A 80 10.25 4.44 5.16
CA ASP A 80 10.54 5.88 5.12
C ASP A 80 10.06 6.58 6.40
N LEU A 81 8.82 6.32 6.82
CA LEU A 81 8.23 6.93 8.01
C LEU A 81 8.83 6.39 9.31
N GLN A 82 9.26 5.13 9.35
CA GLN A 82 9.88 4.54 10.54
C GLN A 82 11.14 5.30 10.96
N THR A 83 11.89 5.85 10.01
CA THR A 83 13.07 6.69 10.31
C THR A 83 12.72 7.95 11.12
N LEU A 84 11.48 8.41 11.05
CA LEU A 84 10.98 9.60 11.74
C LEU A 84 10.45 9.31 13.15
N GLU A 85 10.35 8.06 13.56
CA GLU A 85 9.68 7.66 14.82
C GLU A 85 10.27 8.31 16.08
N HIS A 86 11.57 8.61 16.08
CA HIS A 86 12.26 9.21 17.21
C HIS A 86 12.04 10.73 17.36
N THR A 87 11.38 11.37 16.40
CA THR A 87 11.36 12.85 16.28
C THR A 87 10.10 13.52 16.86
N SER A 88 9.21 12.78 17.53
CA SER A 88 8.00 13.31 18.21
C SER A 88 7.07 14.19 17.34
N ILE A 89 6.97 13.91 16.03
CA ILE A 89 6.28 14.79 15.06
C ILE A 89 4.76 14.83 15.27
N VAL A 90 4.12 13.71 15.66
CA VAL A 90 2.66 13.65 15.81
C VAL A 90 2.25 12.81 17.04
N PRO A 91 1.36 13.29 17.92
CA PRO A 91 0.91 12.55 19.11
C PRO A 91 0.30 11.16 18.84
N THR A 92 -0.22 10.94 17.63
CA THR A 92 -0.85 9.69 17.19
C THR A 92 0.01 8.85 16.24
N PHE A 93 1.26 9.28 16.00
CA PHE A 93 2.14 8.66 15.01
C PHE A 93 2.36 7.18 15.28
N ARG A 94 2.77 6.82 16.51
CA ARG A 94 3.04 5.42 16.89
C ARG A 94 1.85 4.51 16.70
N VAL A 95 0.67 4.94 17.13
CA VAL A 95 -0.57 4.16 16.99
C VAL A 95 -0.89 3.90 15.52
N LYS A 96 -0.73 4.91 14.66
CA LYS A 96 -0.94 4.75 13.21
C LYS A 96 0.16 3.93 12.54
N MET A 97 1.42 4.05 12.97
CA MET A 97 2.53 3.21 12.49
C MET A 97 2.28 1.74 12.84
N ASP A 98 1.86 1.43 14.06
CA ASP A 98 1.54 0.06 14.47
C ASP A 98 0.37 -0.51 13.66
N ALA A 99 -0.66 0.31 13.41
CA ALA A 99 -1.77 -0.07 12.55
C ALA A 99 -1.31 -0.34 11.10
N ALA A 100 -0.44 0.52 10.54
CA ALA A 100 0.14 0.35 9.22
C ALA A 100 0.98 -0.93 9.13
N ARG A 101 1.82 -1.23 10.14
CA ARG A 101 2.60 -2.47 10.22
C ARG A 101 1.69 -3.70 10.15
N ARG A 102 0.65 -3.74 10.97
CA ARG A 102 -0.32 -4.86 10.99
C ARG A 102 -1.01 -5.04 9.63
N ILE A 103 -1.38 -3.93 8.99
CA ILE A 103 -1.98 -3.91 7.65
C ILE A 103 -1.01 -4.50 6.62
N ILE A 104 0.26 -4.11 6.65
CA ILE A 104 1.31 -4.61 5.75
C ILE A 104 1.53 -6.10 5.95
N GLU A 105 1.73 -6.56 7.18
CA GLU A 105 1.94 -7.97 7.51
C GLU A 105 0.79 -8.86 7.04
N THR A 106 -0.45 -8.41 7.27
CA THR A 106 -1.63 -9.15 6.80
C THR A 106 -1.69 -9.17 5.27
N THR A 107 -1.40 -8.04 4.60
CA THR A 107 -1.39 -7.95 3.13
C THR A 107 -0.34 -8.86 2.52
N ARG A 108 0.84 -8.94 3.13
CA ARG A 108 1.90 -9.86 2.72
C ARG A 108 1.44 -11.31 2.76
N GLY A 109 0.76 -11.72 3.85
CA GLY A 109 0.17 -13.05 3.96
C GLY A 109 -0.86 -13.34 2.86
N ASP A 110 -1.73 -12.37 2.57
CA ASP A 110 -2.75 -12.47 1.51
C ASP A 110 -2.08 -12.65 0.13
N VAL A 111 -1.09 -11.81 -0.19
CA VAL A 111 -0.34 -11.87 -1.47
C VAL A 111 0.39 -13.20 -1.62
N VAL A 112 1.13 -13.66 -0.60
CA VAL A 112 1.86 -14.94 -0.64
C VAL A 112 0.90 -16.11 -0.88
N THR A 113 -0.26 -16.09 -0.25
CA THR A 113 -1.27 -17.14 -0.42
C THR A 113 -1.77 -17.18 -1.86
N GLU A 114 -2.10 -16.03 -2.44
CA GLU A 114 -2.62 -15.97 -3.81
C GLU A 114 -1.55 -16.29 -4.86
N VAL A 115 -0.29 -15.89 -4.66
CA VAL A 115 0.85 -16.28 -5.53
C VAL A 115 0.98 -17.81 -5.59
N ARG A 116 0.91 -18.48 -4.44
CA ARG A 116 0.99 -19.95 -4.38
C ARG A 116 -0.21 -20.61 -5.06
N ARG A 117 -1.40 -20.08 -4.84
CA ARG A 117 -2.62 -20.55 -5.50
C ARG A 117 -2.52 -20.43 -7.03
N PHE A 118 -2.13 -19.27 -7.52
CA PHE A 118 -1.95 -19.03 -8.95
C PHE A 118 -0.89 -19.95 -9.58
N SER A 119 0.20 -20.22 -8.86
CA SER A 119 1.25 -21.16 -9.30
C SER A 119 0.72 -22.59 -9.42
N LEU A 120 -0.16 -23.01 -8.51
CA LEU A 120 -0.82 -24.31 -8.54
C LEU A 120 -1.80 -24.40 -9.72
N GLU A 121 -2.64 -23.39 -9.92
CA GLU A 121 -3.58 -23.33 -11.06
C GLU A 121 -2.83 -23.48 -12.39
N GLN A 122 -1.72 -22.77 -12.58
CA GLN A 122 -0.88 -22.94 -13.78
C GLN A 122 -0.23 -24.33 -13.90
N ALA A 123 0.13 -24.97 -12.79
CA ALA A 123 0.67 -26.33 -12.82
C ALA A 123 -0.39 -27.34 -13.27
N LEU A 124 -1.64 -27.18 -12.79
CA LEU A 124 -2.78 -28.00 -13.18
C LEU A 124 -3.14 -27.81 -14.67
N ASP A 125 -3.18 -26.56 -15.15
CA ASP A 125 -3.44 -26.28 -16.58
C ASP A 125 -2.40 -26.92 -17.50
N ARG A 126 -1.12 -26.85 -17.10
CA ARG A 126 -0.02 -27.50 -17.84
C ARG A 126 -0.14 -29.02 -17.84
N LEU A 127 -0.61 -29.60 -16.73
CA LEU A 127 -0.87 -31.03 -16.65
C LEU A 127 -2.04 -31.43 -17.55
N GLY A 128 -3.15 -30.69 -17.51
CA GLY A 128 -4.34 -30.95 -18.33
C GLY A 128 -4.01 -31.01 -19.82
N LYS A 129 -3.28 -30.01 -20.34
CA LYS A 129 -2.84 -29.99 -21.74
C LYS A 129 -2.03 -31.23 -22.15
N ARG A 130 -1.11 -31.68 -21.29
CA ARG A 130 -0.28 -32.87 -21.57
C ARG A 130 -1.09 -34.16 -21.65
N ILE A 131 -2.19 -34.24 -20.92
CA ILE A 131 -3.09 -35.40 -20.92
C ILE A 131 -3.98 -35.37 -22.16
N GLU A 132 -4.44 -34.19 -22.60
CA GLU A 132 -5.25 -34.05 -23.83
C GLU A 132 -4.44 -34.32 -25.12
N ASP A 133 -3.12 -34.11 -25.08
CA ASP A 133 -2.21 -34.35 -26.21
C ASP A 133 -1.84 -35.86 -26.41
N HIS A 134 -2.35 -36.78 -25.57
CA HIS A 134 -2.15 -38.23 -25.65
C HIS A 134 -3.47 -39.00 -25.80
#